data_AF-A0A3D5NWK5-F1
#
_entry.id   AF-A0A3D5NWK5-F1
#
_cell.length_a   1.000
_cell.length_b   1.000
_cell.length_c   1.000
_cell.angle_alpha   90.00
_cell.angle_beta   90.00
_cell.angle_gamma   90.00
#
_symmetry.space_group_name_H-M   'P 1'
#
loop_
_entity.id
_entity.type
_entity.pdbx_description
1 polymer ?
#
loop_
_entity_poly.entity_id
_entity_poly.type
_entity_poly.pdbx_seq_one_letter_code
_entity_poly.pdbx_strand_id
1 'polypeptide(L)'
;MISRHSDWTSFTLSVLAASTLLLMTCASEGALSGGPADKTAPTVVFSSPKPAATRVPVSTEVKLTFSEKMLPATVRSALRIVPEPVDGYDIKTTWRKLEIRFNSPLRQNQTYLVTLDKSATDLRQNGLDGTFILAFSTGDKLDNGVLAGLIVGSSDVQKKGKLLLYENTNQELDSLRATKSEYTFQPTDTGTFKLPYLVERAYVLFYHWDQNQNGLIDAGDFFGRPASSTVYPQADSASSQIRIRPQIVPPKQLKLLSAKKLESSLLRLRLTRPVAKITKRTDLNVRINNQPMDLLGIAPVKDDAYGLVIHTAAPGMPGENALHIRDFMDTT
;
A
#
# COMPACT_ATOMS: atom_id res chain seq x y z
N MET A 1 3.97 -51.52 83.97
CA MET A 1 5.06 -50.63 83.50
C MET A 1 4.81 -50.34 82.03
N ILE A 2 4.22 -49.19 81.69
CA ILE A 2 3.87 -48.81 80.32
C ILE A 2 4.94 -47.84 79.80
N SER A 3 5.41 -48.11 78.58
CA SER A 3 6.60 -47.56 77.93
C SER A 3 6.46 -46.09 77.49
N ARG A 4 7.45 -45.26 77.86
CA ARG A 4 7.71 -43.93 77.29
C ARG A 4 8.66 -44.06 76.08
N HIS A 5 8.13 -44.13 74.86
CA HIS A 5 8.96 -44.03 73.65
C HIS A 5 8.29 -43.28 72.47
N SER A 6 7.24 -42.48 72.72
CA SER A 6 6.36 -41.94 71.66
C SER A 6 6.49 -40.43 71.37
N ASP A 7 7.44 -39.71 71.99
CA ASP A 7 7.40 -38.23 71.94
C ASP A 7 8.52 -37.57 71.11
N TRP A 8 9.59 -38.31 70.78
CA TRP A 8 10.78 -37.72 70.11
C TRP A 8 10.73 -37.80 68.58
N THR A 9 10.01 -38.78 68.00
CA THR A 9 9.83 -38.91 66.54
C THR A 9 8.84 -37.89 65.99
N SER A 10 7.85 -37.50 66.80
CA SER A 10 6.82 -36.50 66.48
C SER A 10 7.42 -35.09 66.32
N PHE A 11 8.43 -34.77 67.13
CA PHE A 11 9.03 -33.44 67.17
C PHE A 11 10.00 -33.19 66.02
N THR A 12 10.79 -34.20 65.64
CA THR A 12 11.75 -34.11 64.51
C THR A 12 11.05 -34.09 63.16
N LEU A 13 9.93 -34.82 63.01
CA LEU A 13 9.12 -34.80 61.79
C LEU A 13 8.43 -33.44 61.58
N SER A 14 8.02 -32.78 62.67
CA SER A 14 7.36 -31.48 62.64
C SER A 14 8.31 -30.35 62.23
N VAL A 15 9.56 -30.38 62.69
CA VAL A 15 10.59 -29.38 62.34
C VAL A 15 11.05 -29.53 60.89
N LEU A 16 11.16 -30.76 60.38
CA LEU A 16 11.52 -31.02 58.97
C LEU A 16 10.40 -30.58 58.00
N ALA A 17 9.13 -30.76 58.38
CA ALA A 17 7.98 -30.29 57.61
C ALA A 17 7.86 -28.75 57.58
N ALA A 18 8.20 -28.07 58.69
CA ALA A 18 8.20 -26.61 58.75
C ALA A 18 9.33 -25.99 57.90
N SER A 19 10.50 -26.63 57.84
CA SER A 19 11.65 -26.15 57.06
C SER A 19 11.47 -26.35 55.54
N THR A 20 10.72 -27.37 55.11
CA THR A 20 10.35 -27.57 53.70
C THR A 20 9.26 -26.60 53.22
N LEU A 21 8.40 -26.09 54.12
CA LEU A 21 7.39 -25.08 53.78
C LEU A 21 7.97 -23.68 53.51
N LEU A 22 9.16 -23.36 54.04
CA LEU A 22 9.80 -22.05 53.86
C LEU A 22 10.53 -21.88 52.52
N LEU A 23 10.78 -22.96 51.77
CA LEU A 23 11.43 -22.93 50.46
C LEU A 23 10.45 -22.81 49.27
N MET A 24 9.14 -22.76 49.53
CA MET A 24 8.09 -22.62 48.51
C MET A 24 7.72 -21.16 48.22
N THR A 25 8.49 -20.18 48.69
CA THR A 25 8.35 -18.78 48.26
C THR A 25 9.18 -18.55 46.99
N CYS A 26 8.76 -19.18 45.90
CA CYS A 26 9.24 -18.76 44.57
C CYS A 26 8.89 -17.28 44.39
N ALA A 27 9.91 -16.45 44.21
CA ALA A 27 9.76 -15.08 43.78
C ALA A 27 8.96 -15.08 42.47
N SER A 28 7.70 -14.66 42.54
CA SER A 28 6.86 -14.45 41.36
C SER A 28 7.50 -13.34 40.54
N GLU A 29 8.14 -13.68 39.42
CA GLU A 29 8.45 -12.72 38.37
C GLU A 29 7.12 -12.19 37.80
N GLY A 30 6.58 -11.16 38.45
CA GLY A 30 5.49 -10.39 37.88
C GLY A 30 5.99 -9.80 36.57
N ALA A 31 5.26 -10.01 35.48
CA ALA A 31 5.55 -9.35 34.22
C ALA A 31 5.71 -7.84 34.50
N LEU A 32 6.81 -7.24 34.04
CA LEU A 32 6.97 -5.79 34.06
C LEU A 32 5.76 -5.20 33.34
N SER A 33 4.77 -4.73 34.11
CA SER A 33 3.63 -4.03 33.54
C SER A 33 4.17 -2.71 33.04
N GLY A 34 4.49 -2.67 31.75
CA GLY A 34 4.86 -1.43 31.08
C GLY A 34 3.77 -0.39 31.30
N GLY A 35 4.17 0.89 31.24
CA GLY A 35 3.21 1.99 31.23
C GLY A 35 2.16 1.82 30.13
N PRO A 36 1.06 2.61 30.17
CA PRO A 36 0.01 2.54 29.17
C PRO A 36 0.57 2.62 27.74
N ALA A 37 -0.01 1.85 26.82
CA ALA A 37 0.38 1.87 25.43
C ALA A 37 0.27 3.29 24.86
N ASP A 38 1.33 3.75 24.20
CA ASP A 38 1.32 5.02 23.49
C ASP A 38 0.40 4.93 22.29
N LYS A 39 -0.53 5.87 22.18
CA LYS A 39 -1.53 5.99 21.11
C LYS A 39 -1.48 7.34 20.42
N THR A 40 -0.44 8.14 20.68
CA THR A 40 -0.29 9.47 20.13
C THR A 40 0.10 9.34 18.66
N ALA A 41 -0.62 10.03 17.77
CA ALA A 41 -0.26 10.01 16.36
C ALA A 41 0.96 10.91 16.09
N PRO A 42 1.96 10.43 15.33
CA PRO A 42 3.05 11.29 14.88
C PRO A 42 2.54 12.40 13.96
N THR A 43 3.23 13.54 13.99
CA THR A 43 2.96 14.69 13.12
C THR A 43 4.25 15.22 12.48
N VAL A 44 4.12 15.93 11.36
CA VAL A 44 5.25 16.66 10.75
C VAL A 44 5.30 18.06 11.37
N VAL A 45 6.33 18.34 12.15
CA VAL A 45 6.50 19.61 12.88
C VAL A 45 7.34 20.64 12.13
N PHE A 46 8.04 20.22 11.07
CA PHE A 46 8.82 21.11 10.20
C PHE A 46 8.82 20.58 8.77
N SER A 47 8.76 21.51 7.81
CA SER A 47 8.98 21.25 6.39
C SER A 47 9.81 22.36 5.74
N SER A 48 10.68 21.95 4.82
CA SER A 48 11.35 22.81 3.84
C SER A 48 11.21 22.14 2.47
N PRO A 49 10.69 22.81 1.42
CA PRO A 49 10.13 24.16 1.41
C PRO A 49 8.99 24.35 2.42
N LYS A 50 8.66 25.60 2.74
CA LYS A 50 7.50 25.90 3.59
C LYS A 50 6.21 25.45 2.88
N PRO A 51 5.16 25.05 3.62
CA PRO A 51 3.87 24.76 3.03
C PRO A 51 3.36 25.95 2.19
N ALA A 52 2.86 25.65 1.00
CA ALA A 52 2.40 26.61 0.01
C ALA A 52 3.45 27.62 -0.49
N ALA A 53 4.75 27.32 -0.36
CA ALA A 53 5.80 28.16 -0.92
C ALA A 53 5.73 28.22 -2.46
N THR A 54 5.96 29.40 -3.02
CA THR A 54 6.11 29.62 -4.47
C THR A 54 7.54 30.08 -4.77
N ARG A 55 7.92 30.10 -6.06
CA ARG A 55 9.26 30.46 -6.55
C ARG A 55 10.37 29.62 -5.89
N VAL A 56 10.05 28.37 -5.56
CA VAL A 56 11.01 27.46 -4.97
C VAL A 56 12.08 27.12 -6.00
N PRO A 57 13.38 27.19 -5.68
CA PRO A 57 14.43 26.84 -6.62
C PRO A 57 14.27 25.41 -7.12
N VAL A 58 14.49 25.19 -8.42
CA VAL A 58 14.39 23.86 -9.04
C VAL A 58 15.39 22.85 -8.47
N SER A 59 16.46 23.32 -7.83
CA SER A 59 17.46 22.50 -7.13
C SER A 59 17.15 22.28 -5.65
N THR A 60 15.94 22.62 -5.18
CA THR A 60 15.59 22.47 -3.76
C THR A 60 15.65 21.00 -3.34
N GLU A 61 15.97 20.77 -2.07
CA GLU A 61 15.69 19.51 -1.39
C GLU A 61 14.40 19.64 -0.59
N VAL A 62 13.74 18.51 -0.32
CA VAL A 62 12.61 18.46 0.62
C VAL A 62 13.08 17.88 1.95
N LYS A 63 12.80 18.55 3.06
CA LYS A 63 13.18 18.15 4.42
C LYS A 63 11.97 18.20 5.32
N LEU A 64 11.62 17.07 5.93
CA LEU A 64 10.56 16.97 6.93
C LEU A 64 11.15 16.57 8.29
N THR A 65 10.60 17.09 9.38
CA THR A 65 10.91 16.62 10.74
C THR A 65 9.62 16.19 11.45
N PHE A 66 9.67 15.04 12.11
CA PHE A 66 8.54 14.46 12.83
C PHE A 66 8.54 14.83 14.32
N SER A 67 7.36 14.87 14.93
CA SER A 67 7.15 15.07 16.38
C SER A 67 7.85 14.03 17.23
N GLU A 68 8.09 12.84 16.67
CA GLU A 68 8.64 11.68 17.35
C GLU A 68 9.43 10.76 16.40
N LYS A 69 9.85 9.59 16.92
CA LYS A 69 10.64 8.62 16.15
C LYS A 69 9.74 7.77 15.25
N MET A 70 10.01 7.80 13.95
CA MET A 70 9.34 7.06 12.90
C MET A 70 10.10 5.80 12.48
N LEU A 71 9.38 4.77 12.06
CA LEU A 71 9.95 3.59 11.40
C LEU A 71 10.36 3.94 9.96
N PRO A 72 11.66 3.96 9.63
CA PRO A 72 12.14 4.45 8.32
C PRO A 72 11.58 3.72 7.10
N ALA A 73 11.32 2.41 7.22
CA ALA A 73 10.76 1.61 6.13
C ALA A 73 9.32 2.05 5.79
N THR A 74 8.51 2.31 6.82
CA THR A 74 7.11 2.72 6.64
C THR A 74 7.00 4.11 6.04
N VAL A 75 7.85 5.06 6.48
CA VAL A 75 7.92 6.42 5.91
C VAL A 75 8.27 6.38 4.42
N ARG A 76 9.23 5.53 4.03
CA ARG A 76 9.59 5.36 2.61
C ARG A 76 8.41 4.80 1.80
N SER A 77 7.74 3.77 2.31
CA SER A 77 6.59 3.15 1.62
C SER A 77 5.37 4.07 1.54
N ALA A 78 5.18 4.97 2.50
CA ALA A 78 4.08 5.93 2.55
C ALA A 78 4.30 7.19 1.68
N LEU A 79 5.55 7.47 1.31
CA LEU A 79 5.93 8.68 0.56
C LEU A 79 5.42 8.62 -0.89
N ARG A 80 4.76 9.69 -1.34
CA ARG A 80 4.49 9.95 -2.76
C ARG A 80 4.91 11.37 -3.12
N ILE A 81 5.40 11.55 -4.35
CA ILE A 81 5.77 12.85 -4.90
C ILE A 81 5.07 12.99 -6.24
N VAL A 82 4.30 14.07 -6.42
CA VAL A 82 3.53 14.31 -7.64
C VAL A 82 3.74 15.75 -8.14
N PRO A 83 4.07 15.97 -9.42
CA PRO A 83 4.41 14.95 -10.41
C PRO A 83 5.69 14.18 -10.04
N GLU A 84 5.82 12.96 -10.57
CA GLU A 84 7.02 12.16 -10.35
C GLU A 84 8.25 12.88 -10.95
N PRO A 85 9.34 13.06 -10.18
CA PRO A 85 10.56 13.67 -10.68
C PRO A 85 11.14 12.86 -11.85
N VAL A 86 11.63 13.56 -12.89
CA VAL A 86 12.02 12.95 -14.19
C VAL A 86 13.08 11.86 -14.02
N ASP A 87 14.12 12.11 -13.23
CA ASP A 87 15.21 11.16 -12.98
C ASP A 87 15.12 10.51 -11.60
N GLY A 88 13.94 10.57 -10.98
CA GLY A 88 13.71 10.06 -9.63
C GLY A 88 14.36 10.91 -8.54
N TYR A 89 14.52 10.30 -7.37
CA TYR A 89 15.00 10.96 -6.17
C TYR A 89 15.59 9.96 -5.17
N ASP A 90 16.53 10.43 -4.37
CA ASP A 90 17.11 9.72 -3.25
C ASP A 90 16.41 10.10 -1.94
N ILE A 91 16.21 9.10 -1.08
CA ILE A 91 15.63 9.28 0.25
C ILE A 91 16.66 8.99 1.34
N LYS A 92 16.91 9.98 2.19
CA LYS A 92 17.63 9.79 3.45
C LYS A 92 16.68 9.97 4.62
N THR A 93 16.47 8.89 5.37
CA THR A 93 15.61 8.90 6.56
C THR A 93 16.44 8.61 7.80
N THR A 94 16.23 9.39 8.85
CA THR A 94 16.64 9.04 10.22
C THR A 94 15.39 8.76 11.05
N TRP A 95 15.55 8.52 12.35
CA TRP A 95 14.40 8.33 13.24
C TRP A 95 13.42 9.51 13.22
N ARG A 96 13.86 10.76 13.02
CA ARG A 96 12.96 11.94 13.11
C ARG A 96 12.95 12.82 11.87
N LYS A 97 13.73 12.49 10.84
CA LYS A 97 13.87 13.33 9.65
C LYS A 97 13.72 12.51 8.38
N LEU A 98 13.05 13.10 7.40
CA LEU A 98 13.00 12.65 6.02
C LEU A 98 13.64 13.74 5.16
N GLU A 99 14.67 13.39 4.40
CA GLU A 99 15.31 14.24 3.41
C GLU A 99 15.14 13.58 2.04
N ILE A 100 14.70 14.36 1.06
CA ILE A 100 14.47 13.94 -0.32
C ILE A 100 15.34 14.83 -1.20
N ARG A 101 16.22 14.19 -1.97
CA ARG A 101 17.10 14.85 -2.92
C ARG A 101 16.71 14.41 -4.33
N PHE A 102 16.35 15.35 -5.19
CA PHE A 102 16.03 15.05 -6.58
C PHE A 102 17.31 14.83 -7.39
N ASN A 103 17.30 13.82 -8.26
CA ASN A 103 18.47 13.44 -9.06
C ASN A 103 18.73 14.41 -10.22
N SER A 104 17.71 15.19 -10.59
CA SER A 104 17.79 16.30 -11.53
C SER A 104 16.94 17.48 -11.06
N PRO A 105 17.16 18.68 -11.61
CA PRO A 105 16.34 19.83 -11.28
C PRO A 105 14.86 19.57 -11.52
N LEU A 106 14.01 20.04 -10.61
CA LEU A 106 12.57 20.02 -10.76
C LEU A 106 12.12 20.82 -12.00
N ARG A 107 10.95 20.49 -12.54
CA ARG A 107 10.35 21.22 -13.65
C ARG A 107 10.06 22.66 -13.22
N GLN A 108 10.27 23.61 -14.10
CA GLN A 108 9.89 25.01 -13.89
C GLN A 108 8.37 25.17 -13.95
N ASN A 109 7.83 26.19 -13.26
CA ASN A 109 6.40 26.53 -13.26
C ASN A 109 5.47 25.36 -12.89
N GLN A 110 5.90 24.54 -11.92
CA GLN A 110 5.22 23.31 -11.56
C GLN A 110 4.91 23.29 -10.07
N THR A 111 3.66 22.94 -9.73
CA THR A 111 3.27 22.55 -8.37
C THR A 111 3.71 21.13 -8.09
N TYR A 112 4.39 20.94 -6.97
CA TYR A 112 4.79 19.64 -6.43
C TYR A 112 4.06 19.37 -5.12
N LEU A 113 3.55 18.15 -4.99
CA LEU A 113 2.97 17.60 -3.78
C LEU A 113 3.88 16.50 -3.25
N VAL A 114 4.33 16.65 -2.02
CA VAL A 114 4.99 15.60 -1.26
C VAL A 114 4.02 15.14 -0.17
N THR A 115 3.58 13.89 -0.25
CA THR A 115 2.58 13.35 0.67
C THR A 115 3.11 12.17 1.47
N LEU A 116 2.64 12.05 2.71
CA LEU A 116 2.80 10.85 3.55
C LEU A 116 1.40 10.42 4.00
N ASP A 117 0.99 9.21 3.65
CA ASP A 117 -0.29 8.65 4.09
C ASP A 117 -0.18 8.04 5.52
N LYS A 118 -1.31 7.53 6.05
CA LYS A 118 -1.39 7.01 7.42
C LYS A 118 -0.52 5.77 7.66
N SER A 119 0.04 5.16 6.61
CA SER A 119 0.94 4.02 6.75
C SER A 119 2.35 4.40 7.20
N ALA A 120 2.70 5.69 7.25
CA ALA A 120 3.91 6.15 7.95
C ALA A 120 3.69 6.08 9.46
N THR A 121 4.39 5.15 10.13
CA THR A 121 4.17 4.88 11.57
C THR A 121 5.38 5.19 12.45
N ASP A 122 5.11 5.49 13.71
CA ASP A 122 6.09 5.57 14.79
C ASP A 122 6.66 4.19 15.18
N LEU A 123 7.47 4.14 16.26
CA LEU A 123 8.01 2.89 16.83
C LEU A 123 7.00 2.05 17.62
N ARG A 124 5.76 2.52 17.74
CA ARG A 124 4.64 1.86 18.42
C ARG A 124 3.52 1.48 17.44
N GLN A 125 3.77 1.67 16.14
CA GLN A 125 2.85 1.40 15.04
C GLN A 125 1.64 2.35 14.99
N ASN A 126 1.70 3.51 15.64
CA ASN A 126 0.75 4.60 15.44
C ASN A 126 1.07 5.30 14.11
N GLY A 127 0.08 5.36 13.23
CA GLY A 127 0.17 6.09 11.96
C GLY A 127 -0.12 7.59 12.12
N LEU A 128 0.18 8.38 11.08
CA LEU A 128 -0.30 9.76 11.00
C LEU A 128 -1.84 9.82 11.13
N ASP A 129 -2.38 10.89 11.70
CA ASP A 129 -3.84 11.08 11.84
C ASP A 129 -4.56 11.10 10.48
N GLY A 130 -3.87 11.60 9.45
CA GLY A 130 -4.33 11.65 8.07
C GLY A 130 -3.17 11.85 7.11
N THR A 131 -3.48 11.95 5.82
CA THR A 131 -2.48 12.23 4.80
C THR A 131 -1.86 13.61 5.02
N PHE A 132 -0.57 13.65 5.33
CA PHE A 132 0.21 14.89 5.31
C PHE A 132 0.44 15.31 3.85
N ILE A 133 0.25 16.59 3.54
CA ILE A 133 0.47 17.17 2.21
C ILE A 133 1.38 18.39 2.35
N LEU A 134 2.56 18.32 1.77
CA LEU A 134 3.41 19.48 1.51
C LEU A 134 3.26 19.88 0.04
N ALA A 135 2.61 21.02 -0.20
CA ALA A 135 2.51 21.62 -1.52
C ALA A 135 3.50 22.78 -1.66
N PHE A 136 4.21 22.85 -2.78
CA PHE A 136 5.04 23.99 -3.16
C PHE A 136 5.11 24.14 -4.69
N SER A 137 5.48 25.31 -5.19
CA SER A 137 5.63 25.58 -6.62
C SER A 137 7.01 26.14 -6.95
N THR A 138 7.57 25.65 -8.06
CA THR A 138 8.76 26.26 -8.68
C THR A 138 8.42 27.51 -9.49
N GLY A 139 7.14 27.76 -9.77
CA GLY A 139 6.63 28.98 -10.40
C GLY A 139 6.03 29.96 -9.39
N ASP A 140 5.38 31.00 -9.91
CA ASP A 140 4.84 32.10 -9.09
C ASP A 140 3.52 31.76 -8.38
N LYS A 141 2.86 30.66 -8.76
CA LYS A 141 1.57 30.23 -8.21
C LYS A 141 1.52 28.72 -7.97
N LEU A 142 0.63 28.30 -7.09
CA LEU A 142 0.22 26.91 -6.96
C LEU A 142 -0.98 26.65 -7.86
N ASP A 143 -1.10 25.42 -8.33
CA ASP A 143 -2.35 24.89 -8.84
C ASP A 143 -3.38 24.90 -7.71
N ASN A 144 -4.64 25.18 -8.03
CA ASN A 144 -5.71 25.42 -7.06
C ASN A 144 -6.90 24.48 -7.22
N GLY A 145 -6.85 23.55 -8.19
CA GLY A 145 -7.91 22.56 -8.38
C GLY A 145 -8.09 21.68 -7.15
N VAL A 146 -9.34 21.44 -6.78
CA VAL A 146 -9.70 20.56 -5.66
C VAL A 146 -10.64 19.48 -6.15
N LEU A 147 -10.45 18.25 -5.68
CA LEU A 147 -11.48 17.21 -5.74
C LEU A 147 -11.90 16.82 -4.33
N ALA A 148 -13.19 16.81 -4.06
CA ALA A 148 -13.73 16.44 -2.76
C ALA A 148 -14.91 15.49 -2.90
N GLY A 149 -15.14 14.65 -1.90
CA GLY A 149 -16.21 13.68 -1.96
C GLY A 149 -16.28 12.74 -0.77
N LEU A 150 -17.04 11.66 -0.95
CA LEU A 150 -17.34 10.65 0.04
C LEU A 150 -17.28 9.24 -0.54
N ILE A 151 -16.56 8.36 0.14
CA ILE A 151 -16.63 6.91 -0.02
C ILE A 151 -17.83 6.39 0.78
N VAL A 152 -18.77 5.80 0.07
CA VAL A 152 -19.98 5.20 0.64
C VAL A 152 -19.77 3.70 0.76
N GLY A 153 -19.90 3.17 1.98
CA GLY A 153 -19.70 1.75 2.25
C GLY A 153 -19.57 1.48 3.75
N SER A 154 -19.04 0.31 4.10
CA SER A 154 -18.70 -0.03 5.49
C SER A 154 -17.52 0.81 5.99
N SER A 155 -17.33 0.87 7.32
CA SER A 155 -16.17 1.55 7.92
C SER A 155 -14.83 1.04 7.39
N ASP A 156 -14.73 -0.25 7.05
CA ASP A 156 -13.50 -0.81 6.47
C ASP A 156 -13.25 -0.29 5.05
N VAL A 157 -14.30 -0.28 4.21
CA VAL A 157 -14.26 0.30 2.85
C VAL A 157 -14.01 1.81 2.90
N GLN A 158 -14.32 2.49 3.98
CA GLN A 158 -14.01 3.92 4.10
C GLN A 158 -12.54 4.17 4.43
N LYS A 159 -11.95 3.34 5.30
CA LYS A 159 -10.64 3.57 5.93
C LYS A 159 -9.45 2.95 5.18
N LYS A 160 -9.67 1.81 4.53
CA LYS A 160 -8.56 0.93 4.12
C LYS A 160 -8.14 1.03 2.66
N GLY A 161 -8.96 1.63 1.79
CA GLY A 161 -8.56 1.87 0.41
C GLY A 161 -8.04 3.27 0.15
N LYS A 162 -7.71 3.49 -1.12
CA LYS A 162 -7.09 4.71 -1.62
C LYS A 162 -7.82 5.18 -2.88
N LEU A 163 -7.80 6.48 -3.09
CA LEU A 163 -8.18 7.10 -4.35
C LEU A 163 -6.99 7.06 -5.30
N LEU A 164 -7.26 6.72 -6.55
CA LEU A 164 -6.30 6.67 -7.65
C LEU A 164 -6.78 7.64 -8.72
N LEU A 165 -5.96 8.64 -9.05
CA LEU A 165 -6.25 9.58 -10.14
C LEU A 165 -5.30 9.33 -11.28
N TYR A 166 -5.88 9.21 -12.47
CA TYR A 166 -5.16 9.02 -13.72
C TYR A 166 -5.28 10.27 -14.60
N GLU A 167 -4.15 10.75 -15.11
CA GLU A 167 -4.12 11.83 -16.10
C GLU A 167 -4.47 11.30 -17.50
N ASN A 168 -5.29 12.05 -18.25
CA ASN A 168 -5.50 11.93 -19.70
C ASN A 168 -5.38 10.51 -20.29
N THR A 169 -6.26 9.60 -19.86
CA THR A 169 -6.20 8.21 -20.31
C THR A 169 -7.41 7.86 -21.18
N ASN A 170 -7.14 7.56 -22.46
CA ASN A 170 -8.07 6.85 -23.34
C ASN A 170 -8.04 5.33 -23.10
N GLN A 171 -7.31 4.86 -22.08
CA GLN A 171 -7.18 3.45 -21.80
C GLN A 171 -8.46 2.88 -21.22
N GLU A 172 -8.76 1.64 -21.58
CA GLU A 172 -9.85 0.90 -20.97
C GLU A 172 -9.59 0.69 -19.47
N LEU A 173 -10.68 0.59 -18.71
CA LEU A 173 -10.66 0.37 -17.26
C LEU A 173 -9.73 -0.77 -16.82
N ASP A 174 -9.72 -1.86 -17.57
CA ASP A 174 -8.91 -3.04 -17.24
C ASP A 174 -7.41 -2.77 -17.36
N SER A 175 -6.98 -1.88 -18.25
CA SER A 175 -5.57 -1.49 -18.42
C SER A 175 -5.08 -0.64 -17.24
N LEU A 176 -5.97 0.17 -16.67
CA LEU A 176 -5.65 1.01 -15.51
C LEU A 176 -5.38 0.19 -14.24
N ARG A 177 -5.90 -1.05 -14.16
CA ARG A 177 -5.69 -1.95 -13.01
C ARG A 177 -4.23 -2.36 -12.78
N ALA A 178 -3.40 -2.26 -13.82
CA ALA A 178 -1.96 -2.54 -13.77
C ALA A 178 -1.09 -1.29 -13.99
N THR A 179 -1.71 -0.12 -14.10
CA THR A 179 -1.00 1.14 -14.32
C THR A 179 -0.88 1.90 -13.00
N LYS A 180 0.32 2.40 -12.71
CA LYS A 180 0.56 3.28 -11.57
C LYS A 180 -0.19 4.61 -11.79
N SER A 181 -1.04 4.98 -10.84
CA SER A 181 -1.73 6.27 -10.83
C SER A 181 -0.77 7.43 -10.61
N GLU A 182 -1.03 8.59 -11.21
CA GLU A 182 -0.26 9.81 -10.95
C GLU A 182 -0.47 10.32 -9.51
N TYR A 183 -1.71 10.25 -9.00
CA TYR A 183 -2.00 10.61 -7.61
C TYR A 183 -2.62 9.44 -6.87
N THR A 184 -2.12 9.19 -5.66
CA THR A 184 -2.72 8.27 -4.69
C THR A 184 -3.06 9.04 -3.43
N PHE A 185 -4.30 8.93 -2.95
CA PHE A 185 -4.73 9.63 -1.74
C PHE A 185 -5.58 8.75 -0.83
N GLN A 186 -5.28 8.73 0.47
CA GLN A 186 -6.09 8.01 1.43
C GLN A 186 -7.25 8.88 1.93
N PRO A 187 -8.52 8.42 1.86
CA PRO A 187 -9.64 9.09 2.51
C PRO A 187 -9.45 9.18 4.03
N THR A 188 -10.26 10.03 4.67
CA THR A 188 -10.38 10.06 6.12
C THR A 188 -11.05 8.78 6.63
N ASP A 189 -11.04 8.62 7.96
CA ASP A 189 -11.62 7.46 8.58
C ASP A 189 -13.15 7.35 8.43
N THR A 190 -13.81 8.43 8.03
CA THR A 190 -15.24 8.47 7.73
C THR A 190 -15.53 8.39 6.23
N GLY A 191 -14.50 8.15 5.42
CA GLY A 191 -14.58 8.03 3.97
C GLY A 191 -14.64 9.36 3.24
N THR A 192 -14.56 10.50 3.91
CA THR A 192 -14.48 11.80 3.23
C THR A 192 -13.09 11.99 2.63
N PHE A 193 -12.99 12.74 1.55
CA PHE A 193 -11.69 13.12 0.99
C PHE A 193 -11.72 14.55 0.45
N LYS A 194 -10.55 15.18 0.46
CA LYS A 194 -10.28 16.47 -0.17
C LYS A 194 -8.86 16.46 -0.69
N LEU A 195 -8.71 16.42 -2.01
CA LEU A 195 -7.44 16.38 -2.71
C LEU A 195 -7.18 17.77 -3.34
N PRO A 196 -6.32 18.61 -2.71
CA PRO A 196 -6.05 19.96 -3.18
C PRO A 196 -4.87 20.00 -4.17
N TYR A 197 -4.66 21.19 -4.76
CA TYR A 197 -3.51 21.52 -5.60
C TYR A 197 -3.38 20.67 -6.87
N LEU A 198 -4.52 20.22 -7.39
CA LEU A 198 -4.59 19.56 -8.68
C LEU A 198 -4.55 20.59 -9.79
N VAL A 199 -3.88 20.25 -10.88
CA VAL A 199 -3.96 21.05 -12.11
C VAL A 199 -5.41 21.02 -12.61
N GLU A 200 -5.96 22.15 -13.05
CA GLU A 200 -7.33 22.21 -13.58
C GLU A 200 -7.40 21.54 -14.97
N ARG A 201 -7.57 20.21 -14.97
CA ARG A 201 -7.72 19.36 -16.17
C ARG A 201 -8.62 18.17 -15.88
N ALA A 202 -8.96 17.40 -16.91
CA ALA A 202 -9.70 16.15 -16.74
C ALA A 202 -8.82 15.07 -16.10
N TYR A 203 -9.36 14.36 -15.11
CA TYR A 203 -8.78 13.15 -14.52
C TYR A 203 -9.77 12.01 -14.56
N VAL A 204 -9.27 10.77 -14.60
CA VAL A 204 -10.08 9.59 -14.32
C VAL A 204 -9.88 9.20 -12.86
N LEU A 205 -10.97 9.10 -12.10
CA LEU A 205 -10.93 8.86 -10.65
C LEU A 205 -11.47 7.46 -10.29
N PHE A 206 -10.68 6.74 -9.50
CA PHE A 206 -11.07 5.46 -8.91
C PHE A 206 -10.83 5.42 -7.41
N TYR A 207 -11.49 4.47 -6.78
CA TYR A 207 -11.20 3.98 -5.46
C TYR A 207 -10.75 2.52 -5.57
N HIS A 208 -9.74 2.15 -4.80
CA HIS A 208 -9.25 0.78 -4.69
C HIS A 208 -8.86 0.48 -3.24
N TRP A 209 -9.46 -0.57 -2.69
CA TRP A 209 -8.95 -1.21 -1.48
C TRP A 209 -8.22 -2.48 -1.86
N ASP A 210 -6.91 -2.33 -1.97
CA ASP A 210 -5.96 -3.42 -2.12
C ASP A 210 -5.87 -4.22 -0.82
N GLN A 211 -6.49 -5.40 -0.78
CA GLN A 211 -6.55 -6.19 0.45
C GLN A 211 -5.23 -6.92 0.74
N ASN A 212 -4.47 -7.27 -0.30
CA ASN A 212 -3.22 -8.03 -0.17
C ASN A 212 -1.96 -7.15 -0.34
N GLN A 213 -2.14 -5.85 -0.55
CA GLN A 213 -1.10 -4.82 -0.60
C GLN A 213 -0.07 -5.02 -1.72
N ASN A 214 -0.48 -5.64 -2.83
CA ASN A 214 0.41 -5.89 -3.95
C ASN A 214 0.46 -4.75 -4.98
N GLY A 215 -0.33 -3.69 -4.80
CA GLY A 215 -0.44 -2.53 -5.66
C GLY A 215 -1.27 -2.75 -6.94
N LEU A 216 -1.99 -3.86 -7.04
CA LEU A 216 -2.75 -4.28 -8.22
C LEU A 216 -4.23 -4.45 -7.87
N ILE A 217 -5.10 -4.22 -8.85
CA ILE A 217 -6.55 -4.32 -8.63
C ILE A 217 -7.03 -5.74 -8.90
N ASP A 218 -7.08 -6.55 -7.85
CA ASP A 218 -7.45 -7.96 -7.88
C ASP A 218 -8.98 -8.17 -7.85
N ALA A 219 -9.45 -9.38 -8.16
CA ALA A 219 -10.88 -9.69 -8.26
C ALA A 219 -11.63 -9.66 -6.92
N GLY A 220 -10.91 -9.80 -5.80
CA GLY A 220 -11.46 -9.73 -4.45
C GLY A 220 -11.47 -8.31 -3.86
N ASP A 221 -10.81 -7.36 -4.52
CA ASP A 221 -10.67 -6.01 -4.00
C ASP A 221 -11.94 -5.19 -4.15
N PHE A 222 -12.17 -4.28 -3.21
CA PHE A 222 -13.20 -3.26 -3.40
C PHE A 222 -12.69 -2.23 -4.40
N PHE A 223 -13.44 -2.07 -5.47
CA PHE A 223 -13.14 -1.13 -6.54
C PHE A 223 -14.37 -0.27 -6.82
N GLY A 224 -14.16 1.02 -7.05
CA GLY A 224 -15.25 1.95 -7.30
C GLY A 224 -14.84 3.13 -8.17
N ARG A 225 -15.82 3.74 -8.82
CA ARG A 225 -15.67 5.01 -9.53
C ARG A 225 -16.88 5.89 -9.30
N PRO A 226 -16.79 7.21 -9.54
CA PRO A 226 -17.97 8.06 -9.60
C PRO A 226 -18.84 7.70 -10.81
N ALA A 227 -20.08 8.21 -10.83
CA ALA A 227 -21.01 8.00 -11.94
C ALA A 227 -20.39 8.43 -13.29
N SER A 228 -19.81 9.64 -13.32
CA SER A 228 -18.85 10.03 -14.34
C SER A 228 -17.46 9.57 -13.92
N SER A 229 -16.81 8.74 -14.74
CA SER A 229 -15.42 8.33 -14.50
C SER A 229 -14.45 9.51 -14.61
N THR A 230 -14.78 10.48 -15.46
CA THR A 230 -14.02 11.70 -15.65
C THR A 230 -14.47 12.76 -14.65
N VAL A 231 -13.52 13.34 -13.94
CA VAL A 231 -13.71 14.41 -12.97
C VAL A 231 -12.83 15.60 -13.32
N TYR A 232 -13.29 16.80 -12.95
CA TYR A 232 -12.59 18.06 -13.22
C TYR A 232 -12.38 18.76 -11.88
N PRO A 233 -11.13 18.91 -11.41
CA PRO A 233 -10.84 19.68 -10.21
C PRO A 233 -11.17 21.14 -10.45
N GLN A 234 -11.85 21.76 -9.49
CA GLN A 234 -12.16 23.19 -9.53
C GLN A 234 -11.75 23.83 -8.20
N ALA A 235 -11.32 25.09 -8.23
CA ALA A 235 -10.96 25.83 -7.02
C ALA A 235 -12.09 25.88 -5.99
N ASP A 236 -13.33 26.02 -6.45
CA ASP A 236 -14.54 26.19 -5.62
C ASP A 236 -15.37 24.90 -5.48
N SER A 237 -14.71 23.72 -5.44
CA SER A 237 -15.36 22.39 -5.43
C SER A 237 -16.23 22.06 -4.19
N ALA A 238 -16.75 23.06 -3.49
CA ALA A 238 -17.81 22.91 -2.50
C ALA A 238 -19.09 22.26 -3.08
N SER A 239 -19.26 22.18 -4.41
CA SER A 239 -20.48 21.68 -5.07
C SER A 239 -20.39 20.31 -5.73
N SER A 240 -19.20 19.75 -6.00
CA SER A 240 -19.08 18.42 -6.60
C SER A 240 -19.07 17.36 -5.49
N GLN A 241 -20.25 16.92 -5.03
CA GLN A 241 -20.37 15.78 -4.12
C GLN A 241 -20.03 14.49 -4.87
N ILE A 242 -18.74 14.26 -5.15
CA ILE A 242 -18.28 13.00 -5.72
C ILE A 242 -18.63 11.91 -4.70
N ARG A 243 -19.48 10.97 -5.12
CA ARG A 243 -19.82 9.80 -4.31
C ARG A 243 -19.31 8.57 -5.04
N ILE A 244 -18.46 7.83 -4.37
CA ILE A 244 -17.97 6.55 -4.87
C ILE A 244 -18.58 5.47 -3.99
N ARG A 245 -19.18 4.45 -4.63
CA ARG A 245 -19.69 3.24 -3.97
C ARG A 245 -18.82 2.07 -4.40
N PRO A 246 -17.72 1.78 -3.69
CA PRO A 246 -16.88 0.65 -4.02
C PRO A 246 -17.64 -0.66 -3.87
N GLN A 247 -17.40 -1.57 -4.79
CA GLN A 247 -17.94 -2.91 -4.78
C GLN A 247 -16.86 -3.88 -5.27
N ILE A 248 -17.02 -5.16 -4.97
CA ILE A 248 -16.14 -6.18 -5.56
C ILE A 248 -16.56 -6.33 -7.02
N VAL A 249 -15.69 -5.93 -7.94
CA VAL A 249 -15.91 -6.05 -9.40
C VAL A 249 -14.87 -6.99 -9.98
N PRO A 250 -15.17 -8.31 -10.07
CA PRO A 250 -14.30 -9.24 -10.74
C PRO A 250 -14.09 -8.81 -12.21
N PRO A 251 -12.85 -8.89 -12.72
CA PRO A 251 -12.60 -8.58 -14.13
C PRO A 251 -13.32 -9.59 -15.02
N LYS A 252 -14.00 -9.07 -16.06
CA LYS A 252 -14.84 -9.87 -16.96
C LYS A 252 -14.01 -10.82 -17.82
N GLN A 253 -12.80 -10.42 -18.21
CA GLN A 253 -11.91 -11.20 -19.08
C GLN A 253 -10.63 -11.58 -18.34
N LEU A 254 -10.11 -12.77 -18.65
CA LEU A 254 -8.76 -13.16 -18.28
C LEU A 254 -7.78 -12.43 -19.21
N LYS A 255 -7.05 -11.45 -18.66
CA LYS A 255 -6.01 -10.70 -19.36
C LYS A 255 -4.70 -10.93 -18.63
N LEU A 256 -3.60 -10.90 -19.38
CA LEU A 256 -2.27 -10.85 -18.81
C LEU A 256 -2.03 -9.44 -18.25
N LEU A 257 -1.64 -9.34 -16.99
CA LEU A 257 -1.22 -8.09 -16.35
C LEU A 257 0.28 -7.88 -16.48
N SER A 258 1.07 -8.94 -16.27
CA SER A 258 2.53 -8.88 -16.41
C SER A 258 3.10 -10.27 -16.70
N ALA A 259 4.28 -10.29 -17.33
CA ALA A 259 5.04 -11.52 -17.60
C ALA A 259 6.52 -11.30 -17.29
N LYS A 260 6.96 -11.76 -16.11
CA LYS A 260 8.35 -11.66 -15.69
C LYS A 260 9.12 -12.93 -16.09
N LYS A 261 10.23 -12.76 -16.79
CA LYS A 261 11.18 -13.87 -17.02
C LYS A 261 11.84 -14.27 -15.70
N LEU A 262 11.77 -15.56 -15.38
CA LEU A 262 12.50 -16.15 -14.25
C LEU A 262 13.80 -16.78 -14.75
N GLU A 263 13.71 -17.60 -15.80
CA GLU A 263 14.83 -18.29 -16.44
C GLU A 263 14.61 -18.39 -17.96
N SER A 264 15.51 -19.05 -18.69
CA SER A 264 15.47 -19.16 -20.15
C SER A 264 14.17 -19.71 -20.73
N SER A 265 13.49 -20.60 -20.00
CA SER A 265 12.23 -21.23 -20.41
C SER A 265 11.08 -21.02 -19.40
N LEU A 266 11.32 -20.30 -18.31
CA LEU A 266 10.34 -20.07 -17.24
C LEU A 266 9.89 -18.62 -17.20
N LEU A 267 8.57 -18.43 -17.30
CA LEU A 267 7.91 -17.13 -17.14
C LEU A 267 6.97 -17.18 -15.94
N ARG A 268 7.03 -16.16 -15.10
CA ARG A 268 5.96 -15.87 -14.14
C ARG A 268 4.99 -14.89 -14.78
N LEU A 269 3.79 -15.38 -15.02
CA LEU A 269 2.65 -14.58 -15.46
C LEU A 269 1.85 -14.11 -14.25
N ARG A 270 1.26 -12.94 -14.36
CA ARG A 270 0.16 -12.52 -13.49
C ARG A 270 -1.05 -12.17 -14.34
N LEU A 271 -2.22 -12.67 -13.95
CA LEU A 271 -3.46 -12.52 -14.70
C LEU A 271 -4.47 -11.66 -13.95
N THR A 272 -5.50 -11.17 -14.64
CA THR A 272 -6.60 -10.41 -14.01
C THR A 272 -7.53 -11.27 -13.15
N ARG A 273 -7.63 -12.59 -13.40
CA ARG A 273 -8.50 -13.50 -12.64
C ARG A 273 -7.67 -14.58 -11.93
N PRO A 274 -8.19 -15.18 -10.84
CA PRO A 274 -7.51 -16.27 -10.16
C PRO A 274 -7.22 -17.46 -11.09
N VAL A 275 -6.03 -18.05 -10.94
CA VAL A 275 -5.51 -19.11 -11.82
C VAL A 275 -5.97 -20.51 -11.42
N ALA A 276 -6.76 -20.64 -10.35
CA ALA A 276 -7.25 -21.94 -9.86
C ALA A 276 -8.07 -22.73 -10.90
N LYS A 277 -8.64 -22.04 -11.91
CA LYS A 277 -9.34 -22.68 -13.03
C LYS A 277 -8.41 -23.13 -14.18
N ILE A 278 -7.13 -22.72 -14.16
CA ILE A 278 -6.12 -23.11 -15.15
C ILE A 278 -5.42 -24.36 -14.64
N THR A 279 -5.92 -25.52 -15.04
CA THR A 279 -5.45 -26.82 -14.54
C THR A 279 -4.66 -27.59 -15.58
N LYS A 280 -4.83 -27.25 -16.86
CA LYS A 280 -4.16 -27.89 -17.99
C LYS A 280 -3.47 -26.84 -18.85
N ARG A 281 -2.37 -27.25 -19.48
CA ARG A 281 -1.62 -26.42 -20.43
C ARG A 281 -2.48 -25.93 -21.60
N THR A 282 -3.45 -26.75 -22.01
CA THR A 282 -4.42 -26.44 -23.06
C THR A 282 -5.44 -25.38 -22.68
N ASP A 283 -5.53 -25.03 -21.39
CA ASP A 283 -6.41 -23.95 -20.92
C ASP A 283 -5.82 -22.56 -21.26
N LEU A 284 -4.60 -22.51 -21.80
CA LEU A 284 -3.90 -21.30 -22.18
C LEU A 284 -3.41 -21.36 -23.63
N ASN A 285 -3.76 -20.34 -24.40
CA ASN A 285 -3.11 -20.05 -25.67
C ASN A 285 -2.05 -18.97 -25.46
N VAL A 286 -0.79 -19.37 -25.40
CA VAL A 286 0.35 -18.47 -25.14
C VAL A 286 1.00 -18.16 -26.48
N ARG A 287 1.00 -16.88 -26.87
CA ARG A 287 1.68 -16.40 -28.09
C ARG A 287 2.73 -15.39 -27.73
N ILE A 288 3.93 -15.56 -28.28
CA ILE A 288 5.08 -14.69 -28.08
C ILE A 288 5.47 -14.09 -29.43
N ASN A 289 5.52 -12.75 -29.54
CA ASN A 289 5.73 -12.05 -30.83
C ASN A 289 4.76 -12.56 -31.92
N ASN A 290 3.49 -12.75 -31.55
CA ASN A 290 2.44 -13.37 -32.37
C ASN A 290 2.70 -14.82 -32.82
N GLN A 291 3.77 -15.48 -32.39
CA GLN A 291 4.02 -16.90 -32.66
C GLN A 291 3.46 -17.77 -31.53
N PRO A 292 2.75 -18.87 -31.84
CA PRO A 292 2.29 -19.79 -30.80
C PRO A 292 3.50 -20.40 -30.06
N MET A 293 3.33 -20.59 -28.76
CA MET A 293 4.37 -21.10 -27.87
C MET A 293 3.87 -22.36 -27.18
N ASP A 294 4.59 -23.47 -27.38
CA ASP A 294 4.27 -24.70 -26.70
C ASP A 294 4.61 -24.61 -25.22
N LEU A 295 3.62 -24.95 -24.38
CA LEU A 295 3.80 -25.05 -22.95
C LEU A 295 4.27 -26.46 -22.60
N LEU A 296 5.40 -26.53 -21.90
CA LEU A 296 5.95 -27.75 -21.30
C LEU A 296 5.36 -27.99 -19.90
N GLY A 297 4.96 -26.93 -19.20
CA GLY A 297 4.41 -27.01 -17.85
C GLY A 297 3.68 -25.74 -17.43
N ILE A 298 2.78 -25.87 -16.46
CA ILE A 298 2.14 -24.76 -15.76
C ILE A 298 2.10 -25.09 -14.26
N ALA A 299 2.24 -24.07 -13.42
CA ALA A 299 2.10 -24.22 -11.96
C ALA A 299 1.56 -22.93 -11.34
N PRO A 300 0.56 -22.98 -10.44
CA PRO A 300 0.15 -21.80 -9.69
C PRO A 300 1.28 -21.33 -8.78
N VAL A 301 1.36 -20.01 -8.57
CA VAL A 301 2.32 -19.44 -7.63
C VAL A 301 1.76 -19.57 -6.21
N LYS A 302 2.58 -20.09 -5.29
CA LYS A 302 2.21 -20.19 -3.88
C LYS A 302 1.90 -18.80 -3.31
N ASP A 303 0.81 -18.71 -2.56
CA ASP A 303 0.32 -17.48 -1.90
C ASP A 303 -0.02 -16.33 -2.87
N ASP A 304 -0.18 -16.62 -4.16
CA ASP A 304 -0.59 -15.66 -5.19
C ASP A 304 -1.65 -16.30 -6.10
N ALA A 305 -2.92 -16.10 -5.76
CA ALA A 305 -4.05 -16.68 -6.48
C ALA A 305 -4.13 -16.26 -7.96
N TYR A 306 -3.41 -15.19 -8.36
CA TYR A 306 -3.40 -14.63 -9.72
C TYR A 306 -2.10 -14.92 -10.47
N GLY A 307 -1.13 -15.53 -9.80
CA GLY A 307 0.19 -15.83 -10.34
C GLY A 307 0.26 -17.23 -10.93
N LEU A 308 0.82 -17.35 -12.13
CA LEU A 308 1.07 -18.62 -12.80
C LEU A 308 2.51 -18.66 -13.30
N VAL A 309 3.24 -19.73 -13.00
CA VAL A 309 4.50 -20.03 -13.69
C VAL A 309 4.19 -20.90 -14.89
N ILE A 310 4.71 -20.53 -16.06
CA ILE A 310 4.67 -21.34 -17.27
C ILE A 310 6.09 -21.73 -17.68
N HIS A 311 6.24 -22.97 -18.14
CA HIS A 311 7.45 -23.48 -18.77
C HIS A 311 7.18 -23.60 -20.27
N THR A 312 8.01 -22.96 -21.11
CA THR A 312 7.85 -22.94 -22.57
C THR A 312 9.00 -23.66 -23.27
N ALA A 313 8.77 -24.20 -24.46
CA ALA A 313 9.87 -24.64 -25.33
C ALA A 313 10.63 -23.40 -25.89
N ALA A 314 11.93 -23.24 -25.62
CA ALA A 314 12.74 -22.07 -26.05
C ALA A 314 13.23 -22.21 -27.53
N PRO A 315 13.53 -21.12 -28.31
CA PRO A 315 14.00 -19.80 -27.86
C PRO A 315 13.38 -18.54 -28.52
N GLY A 316 13.43 -17.40 -27.82
CA GLY A 316 13.06 -16.07 -28.35
C GLY A 316 12.14 -15.22 -27.46
N MET A 317 12.16 -15.40 -26.14
CA MET A 317 11.29 -14.65 -25.22
C MET A 317 11.55 -13.13 -25.26
N PRO A 318 10.59 -12.31 -25.68
CA PRO A 318 10.62 -10.85 -25.61
C PRO A 318 10.31 -10.37 -24.18
N GLY A 319 10.49 -9.07 -23.94
CA GLY A 319 10.10 -8.41 -22.70
C GLY A 319 8.58 -8.41 -22.43
N GLU A 320 8.21 -7.93 -21.25
CA GLU A 320 6.90 -8.04 -20.56
C GLU A 320 5.61 -7.84 -21.39
N ASN A 321 5.67 -7.19 -22.57
CA ASN A 321 4.50 -6.65 -23.29
C ASN A 321 3.95 -7.52 -24.45
N ALA A 322 4.54 -8.67 -24.76
CA ALA A 322 4.26 -9.38 -26.02
C ALA A 322 3.41 -10.66 -25.89
N LEU A 323 2.80 -10.92 -24.74
CA LEU A 323 2.06 -12.15 -24.48
C LEU A 323 0.54 -11.92 -24.50
N HIS A 324 -0.11 -12.39 -25.56
CA HIS A 324 -1.57 -12.33 -25.70
C HIS A 324 -2.19 -13.71 -25.40
N ILE A 325 -2.91 -13.82 -24.28
CA ILE A 325 -3.77 -14.97 -23.96
C ILE A 325 -5.15 -14.65 -24.52
N ARG A 326 -5.56 -15.32 -25.60
CA ARG A 326 -6.78 -14.96 -26.35
C ARG A 326 -8.07 -15.62 -25.89
N ASP A 327 -8.05 -16.83 -25.34
CA ASP A 327 -9.28 -17.57 -25.06
C ASP A 327 -9.31 -18.17 -23.65
N PHE A 328 -10.42 -17.89 -22.95
CA PHE A 328 -10.89 -18.62 -21.78
C PHE A 328 -12.34 -18.99 -22.05
N MET A 329 -12.66 -20.29 -22.00
CA MET A 329 -14.04 -20.73 -22.03
C MET A 329 -14.66 -20.47 -20.65
N ASP A 330 -15.45 -19.41 -20.52
CA ASP A 330 -16.49 -19.36 -19.50
C ASP A 330 -17.59 -20.31 -19.95
N THR A 331 -17.74 -21.45 -19.30
CA THR A 331 -18.86 -22.38 -19.56
C THR A 331 -20.06 -22.06 -18.67
N THR A 332 -20.12 -20.84 -18.16
CA THR A 332 -21.24 -20.29 -17.39
C THR A 332 -21.62 -18.91 -17.86
#